data_AF-A0A0C2GSX7-F1
#
_entry.id   AF-A0A0C2GSX7-F1
#
_cell.length_a   1.000
_cell.length_b   1.000
_cell.length_c   1.000
_cell.angle_alpha   90.00
_cell.angle_beta   90.00
_cell.angle_gamma   90.00
#
_symmetry.space_group_name_H-M   'P 1'
#
loop_
_entity.id
_entity.type
_entity.pdbx_description
1 polymer ?
#
loop_
_entity_poly.entity_id
_entity_poly.type
_entity_poly.pdbx_seq_one_letter_code
_entity_poly.pdbx_strand_id
1 'polypeptide(L)'
;MRGMRGADLQCYREARMAGFTTTFRAMLSSNVQDMLRIVHAADWDTPVVNIRGEHLFASWRAVLNDGQRSTRPLYSFDRHHLSRPDKRIWHGSKSGGIRAGDYCDGWRSNYAALSAMAGDLRIPGGMISQAQPVSCDQKLIVLCVEVCQLLYLFVIVCLLSNIRSHLLLILCIADHNPVRLRTLMQPSRVS
;
A
#
# COMPACT_ATOMS: atom_id res chain seq x y z
N MET A 1 -2.93 -6.55 10.81
CA MET A 1 -3.47 -6.87 9.49
C MET A 1 -4.68 -7.79 9.55
N ARG A 2 -4.73 -8.89 10.33
CA ARG A 2 -5.91 -9.82 10.36
C ARG A 2 -6.27 -10.35 8.97
N GLY A 3 -5.25 -10.61 8.16
CA GLY A 3 -5.34 -10.98 6.76
C GLY A 3 -5.54 -9.82 5.79
N MET A 4 -5.53 -10.13 4.49
CA MET A 4 -5.69 -9.12 3.42
C MET A 4 -6.90 -8.22 3.57
N ARG A 5 -8.08 -8.78 3.90
CA ARG A 5 -9.30 -7.98 4.08
C ARG A 5 -9.16 -6.96 5.19
N GLY A 6 -8.45 -7.28 6.27
CA GLY A 6 -8.21 -6.34 7.35
C GLY A 6 -7.19 -5.26 6.97
N ALA A 7 -6.19 -5.59 6.16
CA ALA A 7 -5.26 -4.60 5.60
C ALA A 7 -5.98 -3.61 4.65
N ASP A 8 -6.78 -4.12 3.71
CA ASP A 8 -7.60 -3.29 2.80
C ASP A 8 -8.61 -2.43 3.58
N LEU A 9 -9.30 -3.01 4.57
CA LEU A 9 -10.23 -2.27 5.41
C LEU A 9 -9.54 -1.14 6.19
N GLN A 10 -8.30 -1.33 6.61
CA GLN A 10 -7.54 -0.28 7.28
C GLN A 10 -7.23 0.87 6.32
N CYS A 11 -6.68 0.58 5.13
CA CYS A 11 -6.45 1.60 4.10
C CYS A 11 -7.73 2.39 3.79
N TYR A 12 -8.86 1.69 3.64
CA TYR A 12 -10.16 2.31 3.45
C TYR A 12 -10.55 3.24 4.62
N ARG A 13 -10.42 2.77 5.87
CA ARG A 13 -10.81 3.56 7.06
C ARG A 13 -9.96 4.80 7.23
N GLU A 14 -8.64 4.67 7.16
CA GLU A 14 -7.71 5.80 7.26
C GLU A 14 -7.98 6.84 6.17
N ALA A 15 -8.23 6.40 4.93
CA ALA A 15 -8.62 7.29 3.84
C ALA A 15 -9.90 8.08 4.14
N ARG A 16 -10.95 7.40 4.64
CA ARG A 16 -12.22 8.07 4.97
C ARG A 16 -12.08 9.03 6.14
N MET A 17 -11.32 8.67 7.17
CA MET A 17 -11.04 9.56 8.30
C MET A 17 -10.24 10.81 7.88
N ALA A 18 -9.36 10.67 6.89
CA ALA A 18 -8.61 11.79 6.31
C ALA A 18 -9.39 12.59 5.25
N GLY A 19 -10.65 12.23 4.97
CA GLY A 19 -11.53 12.95 4.05
C GLY A 19 -11.37 12.60 2.57
N PHE A 20 -10.68 11.51 2.24
CA PHE A 20 -10.58 11.05 0.85
C PHE A 20 -11.92 10.47 0.36
N THR A 21 -12.33 10.86 -0.85
CA THR A 21 -13.54 10.36 -1.51
C THR A 21 -13.29 9.07 -2.30
N THR A 22 -12.07 8.86 -2.75
CA THR A 22 -11.64 7.66 -3.48
C THR A 22 -11.32 6.50 -2.54
N THR A 23 -11.13 5.31 -3.12
CA THR A 23 -10.91 4.07 -2.36
C THR A 23 -9.42 3.73 -2.37
N PHE A 24 -8.90 3.26 -1.24
CA PHE A 24 -7.52 2.83 -1.10
C PHE A 24 -7.44 1.35 -0.76
N ARG A 25 -6.44 0.66 -1.31
CA ARG A 25 -6.16 -0.76 -1.04
C ARG A 25 -4.71 -0.96 -0.62
N ALA A 26 -4.46 -2.00 0.18
CA ALA A 26 -3.13 -2.30 0.68
C ALA A 26 -2.25 -2.85 -0.45
N MET A 27 -1.03 -2.34 -0.58
CA MET A 27 -0.01 -2.79 -1.54
C MET A 27 0.65 -4.09 -1.07
N LEU A 28 -0.15 -5.16 -0.99
CA LEU A 28 0.28 -6.48 -0.51
C LEU A 28 -0.16 -7.56 -1.49
N SER A 29 0.71 -8.53 -1.73
CA SER A 29 0.33 -9.78 -2.38
C SER A 29 -0.28 -10.77 -1.38
N SER A 30 -1.06 -11.72 -1.89
CA SER A 30 -1.65 -12.82 -1.12
C SER A 30 -1.88 -14.05 -1.99
N ASN A 31 -2.35 -15.13 -1.37
CA ASN A 31 -2.69 -16.38 -2.04
C ASN A 31 -3.55 -16.21 -3.31
N VAL A 32 -4.46 -15.23 -3.34
CA VAL A 32 -5.39 -15.01 -4.46
C VAL A 32 -5.16 -13.72 -5.22
N GLN A 33 -4.23 -12.85 -4.79
CA GLN A 33 -3.97 -11.57 -5.45
C GLN A 33 -2.48 -11.25 -5.56
N ASP A 34 -2.05 -10.93 -6.78
CA ASP A 34 -0.72 -10.35 -7.03
C ASP A 34 -0.80 -8.84 -6.82
N MET A 35 0.26 -8.25 -6.28
CA MET A 35 0.36 -6.81 -6.11
C MET A 35 0.16 -6.07 -7.43
N LEU A 36 0.68 -6.61 -8.55
CA LEU A 36 0.48 -6.08 -9.91
C LEU A 36 -0.99 -5.77 -10.24
N ARG A 37 -1.92 -6.60 -9.75
CA ARG A 37 -3.35 -6.55 -10.08
C ARG A 37 -4.17 -5.68 -9.13
N ILE A 38 -3.53 -4.97 -8.19
CA ILE A 38 -4.25 -4.04 -7.30
C ILE A 38 -4.75 -2.84 -8.10
N VAL A 39 -3.90 -2.31 -8.98
CA VAL A 39 -4.22 -1.22 -9.91
C VAL A 39 -4.70 -1.81 -11.23
N HIS A 40 -5.74 -1.21 -11.80
CA HIS A 40 -6.30 -1.63 -13.08
C HIS A 40 -5.27 -1.52 -14.21
N ALA A 41 -5.31 -2.44 -15.18
CA ALA A 41 -4.30 -2.51 -16.24
C ALA A 41 -4.17 -1.22 -17.07
N ALA A 42 -5.28 -0.48 -17.23
CA ALA A 42 -5.31 0.80 -17.94
C ALA A 42 -4.53 1.93 -17.24
N ASP A 43 -4.20 1.77 -15.96
CA ASP A 43 -3.50 2.76 -15.14
C ASP A 43 -2.06 2.31 -14.79
N TRP A 44 -1.58 1.24 -15.42
CA TRP A 44 -0.22 0.74 -15.19
C TRP A 44 0.90 1.74 -15.57
N ASP A 45 0.61 2.65 -16.49
CA ASP A 45 1.51 3.73 -16.92
C ASP A 45 1.24 5.06 -16.22
N THR A 46 0.27 5.11 -15.31
CA THR A 46 -0.06 6.34 -14.58
C THR A 46 1.03 6.66 -13.56
N PRO A 47 1.59 7.89 -13.56
CA PRO A 47 2.58 8.32 -12.58
C PRO A 47 2.11 8.16 -11.15
N VAL A 48 3.03 7.86 -10.24
CA VAL A 48 2.70 7.61 -8.83
C VAL A 48 3.22 8.76 -7.98
N VAL A 49 2.36 9.33 -7.13
CA VAL A 49 2.64 10.53 -6.34
C VAL A 49 2.31 10.35 -4.87
N ASN A 50 2.82 11.27 -4.04
CA ASN A 50 2.38 11.43 -2.66
C ASN A 50 1.20 12.41 -2.54
N ILE A 51 0.68 12.64 -1.33
CA ILE A 51 -0.49 13.51 -1.10
C ILE A 51 -0.29 14.98 -1.48
N ARG A 52 0.95 15.39 -1.70
CA ARG A 52 1.28 16.76 -2.16
C ARG A 52 1.36 16.84 -3.68
N GLY A 53 1.06 15.76 -4.39
CA GLY A 53 1.21 15.66 -5.84
C GLY A 53 2.67 15.53 -6.29
N GLU A 54 3.61 15.27 -5.39
CA GLU A 54 5.02 15.11 -5.76
C GLU A 54 5.25 13.69 -6.30
N HIS A 55 5.90 13.58 -7.45
CA HIS A 55 6.23 12.30 -8.09
C HIS A 55 7.13 11.44 -7.20
N LEU A 56 6.67 10.21 -6.93
CA LEU A 56 7.40 9.15 -6.25
C LEU A 56 8.02 8.18 -7.24
N PHE A 57 7.26 7.77 -8.25
CA PHE A 57 7.68 6.86 -9.32
C PHE A 57 7.10 7.31 -10.66
N ALA A 58 7.78 6.96 -11.75
CA ALA A 58 7.36 7.30 -13.11
C ALA A 58 6.02 6.66 -13.50
N SER A 59 5.73 5.46 -12.99
CA SER A 59 4.46 4.75 -13.23
C SER A 59 4.23 3.65 -12.20
N TRP A 60 3.04 3.04 -12.19
CA TRP A 60 2.80 1.82 -11.42
C TRP A 60 3.75 0.69 -11.82
N ARG A 61 4.00 0.47 -13.12
CA ARG A 61 5.02 -0.51 -13.56
C ARG A 61 6.40 -0.22 -12.99
N ALA A 62 6.77 1.06 -12.87
CA ALA A 62 8.03 1.44 -12.26
C ALA A 62 8.09 1.02 -10.78
N VAL A 63 7.00 1.11 -10.03
CA VAL A 63 6.94 0.59 -8.64
C VAL A 63 7.25 -0.90 -8.58
N LEU A 64 6.72 -1.68 -9.53
CA LEU A 64 6.82 -3.15 -9.54
C LEU A 64 8.14 -3.70 -10.09
N ASN A 65 8.90 -2.87 -10.81
CA ASN A 65 10.12 -3.24 -11.51
C ASN A 65 11.29 -2.33 -11.13
N ASP A 66 11.30 -1.85 -9.89
CA ASP A 66 12.45 -1.14 -9.31
C ASP A 66 12.86 0.15 -10.03
N GLY A 67 11.88 0.82 -10.61
CA GLY A 67 12.05 2.16 -11.11
C GLY A 67 12.57 3.09 -10.01
N GLN A 68 13.40 4.05 -10.42
CA GLN A 68 14.04 4.96 -9.48
C GLN A 68 12.98 5.74 -8.69
N ARG A 69 12.96 5.52 -7.37
CA ARG A 69 12.13 6.30 -6.45
C ARG A 69 12.74 7.68 -6.29
N SER A 70 11.90 8.70 -6.31
CA SER A 70 12.35 10.05 -5.97
C SER A 70 12.75 10.16 -4.49
N THR A 71 13.54 11.18 -4.15
CA THR A 71 13.90 11.50 -2.75
C THR A 71 12.76 12.16 -1.97
N ARG A 72 11.59 12.36 -2.60
CA ARG A 72 10.43 12.97 -1.97
C ARG A 72 9.90 12.09 -0.82
N PRO A 73 9.36 12.70 0.24
CA PRO A 73 8.87 11.95 1.38
C PRO A 73 7.58 11.22 1.05
N LEU A 74 7.39 10.09 1.74
CA LEU A 74 6.10 9.42 1.84
C LEU A 74 5.32 10.03 3.00
N TYR A 75 4.01 10.11 2.83
CA TYR A 75 3.10 10.66 3.82
C TYR A 75 2.12 9.60 4.30
N SER A 76 1.72 9.72 5.56
CA SER A 76 0.55 9.01 6.10
C SER A 76 -0.74 9.78 5.85
N PHE A 77 -1.87 9.11 6.07
CA PHE A 77 -3.20 9.67 5.84
C PHE A 77 -3.48 10.95 6.66
N ASP A 78 -2.89 11.06 7.85
CA ASP A 78 -2.93 12.22 8.72
C ASP A 78 -1.96 13.35 8.31
N ARG A 79 -1.34 13.25 7.13
CA ARG A 79 -0.43 14.24 6.52
C ARG A 79 0.91 14.41 7.23
N HIS A 80 1.26 13.49 8.13
CA HIS A 80 2.63 13.42 8.64
C HIS A 80 3.55 12.80 7.59
N HIS A 81 4.69 13.44 7.37
CA HIS A 81 5.73 12.89 6.51
C HIS A 81 6.58 11.90 7.30
N LEU A 82 6.99 10.83 6.66
CA LEU A 82 8.04 9.97 7.18
C LEU A 82 9.37 10.72 6.97
N SER A 83 9.90 11.29 8.08
CA SER A 83 11.02 12.24 8.10
C SER A 83 12.34 11.73 7.51
N ARG A 84 12.44 10.43 7.23
CA ARG A 84 13.46 9.80 6.38
C ARG A 84 12.84 8.60 5.64
N PRO A 85 13.39 8.15 4.50
CA PRO A 85 12.94 6.91 3.83
C PRO A 85 13.20 5.62 4.64
N ASP A 86 13.46 5.75 5.93
CA ASP A 86 13.77 4.67 6.84
C ASP A 86 12.49 3.96 7.22
N LYS A 87 12.17 2.91 6.46
CA LYS A 87 11.62 1.66 6.99
C LYS A 87 11.52 0.63 5.87
N ARG A 88 11.56 -0.63 6.31
CA ARG A 88 11.16 -1.75 5.47
C ARG A 88 9.65 -1.72 5.29
N ILE A 89 9.19 -2.16 4.13
CA ILE A 89 7.79 -2.14 3.72
C ILE A 89 7.34 -3.56 3.46
N TRP A 90 6.23 -3.97 4.05
CA TRP A 90 5.58 -5.22 3.70
C TRP A 90 4.99 -5.13 2.29
N HIS A 91 5.26 -6.13 1.45
CA HIS A 91 4.57 -6.30 0.17
C HIS A 91 4.37 -7.76 -0.23
N GLY A 92 5.16 -8.72 0.29
CA GLY A 92 4.97 -10.15 0.07
C GLY A 92 5.06 -10.57 -1.40
N SER A 93 5.82 -9.83 -2.22
CA SER A 93 5.91 -10.00 -3.67
C SER A 93 7.36 -10.18 -4.12
N LYS A 94 7.57 -10.77 -5.29
CA LYS A 94 8.83 -10.77 -6.04
C LYS A 94 8.77 -9.74 -7.17
N SER A 95 9.80 -9.72 -8.02
CA SER A 95 9.88 -8.90 -9.24
C SER A 95 8.58 -8.95 -10.08
N GLY A 96 8.20 -7.81 -10.63
CA GLY A 96 6.95 -7.64 -11.38
C GLY A 96 5.69 -7.60 -10.52
N GLY A 97 5.82 -7.56 -9.18
CA GLY A 97 4.68 -7.54 -8.27
C GLY A 97 3.93 -8.86 -8.18
N ILE A 98 4.58 -9.97 -8.54
CA ILE A 98 4.01 -11.32 -8.45
C ILE A 98 4.10 -11.81 -7.01
N ARG A 99 3.05 -12.47 -6.52
CA ARG A 99 3.02 -12.98 -5.14
C ARG A 99 4.25 -13.85 -4.84
N ALA A 100 4.87 -13.62 -3.69
CA ALA A 100 5.83 -14.56 -3.13
C ALA A 100 5.08 -15.81 -2.60
N GLY A 101 5.81 -16.88 -2.28
CA GLY A 101 5.21 -18.03 -1.57
C GLY A 101 4.84 -17.69 -0.13
N ASP A 102 5.63 -16.81 0.50
CA ASP A 102 5.53 -16.49 1.93
C ASP A 102 5.03 -15.06 2.16
N TYR A 103 3.95 -14.94 2.93
CA TYR A 103 3.29 -13.67 3.27
C TYR A 103 2.59 -13.76 4.65
N CYS A 104 3.31 -14.22 5.68
CA CYS A 104 2.82 -14.28 7.06
C CYS A 104 1.46 -14.98 7.25
N ASP A 105 1.29 -16.15 6.64
CA ASP A 105 0.03 -16.91 6.60
C ASP A 105 -1.15 -16.04 6.14
N GLY A 106 -1.05 -15.51 4.92
CA GLY A 106 -2.08 -14.62 4.38
C GLY A 106 -2.20 -13.30 5.14
N TRP A 107 -1.14 -12.83 5.79
CA TRP A 107 -1.08 -11.67 6.70
C TRP A 107 -1.90 -11.82 7.98
N ARG A 108 -2.11 -13.05 8.43
CA ARG A 108 -2.90 -13.38 9.64
C ARG A 108 -2.04 -13.66 10.86
N SER A 109 -0.76 -13.99 10.67
CA SER A 109 0.14 -14.38 11.75
C SER A 109 1.28 -13.38 11.98
N ASN A 110 1.75 -13.33 13.22
CA ASN A 110 2.94 -12.61 13.66
C ASN A 110 3.99 -13.55 14.29
N TYR A 111 3.92 -14.85 14.02
CA TYR A 111 4.90 -15.81 14.55
C TYR A 111 6.27 -15.59 13.90
N ALA A 112 7.32 -15.58 14.74
CA ALA A 112 8.69 -15.35 14.28
C ALA A 112 9.24 -16.45 13.34
N ALA A 113 8.63 -17.64 13.36
CA ALA A 113 8.96 -18.73 12.46
C ALA A 113 8.44 -18.52 11.02
N LEU A 114 7.53 -17.57 10.82
CA LEU A 114 7.02 -17.21 9.51
C LEU A 114 7.71 -15.95 8.99
N SER A 115 7.75 -15.80 7.67
CA SER A 115 8.30 -14.63 7.01
C SER A 115 7.41 -14.12 5.88
N ALA A 116 7.73 -12.92 5.40
CA ALA A 116 7.19 -12.35 4.18
C ALA A 116 8.22 -11.49 3.48
N MET A 117 8.10 -11.32 2.17
CA MET A 117 8.95 -10.38 1.44
C MET A 117 8.67 -8.93 1.86
N ALA A 118 9.74 -8.21 2.18
CA ALA A 118 9.71 -6.80 2.49
C ALA A 118 10.80 -6.03 1.73
N GLY A 119 10.42 -4.86 1.23
CA GLY A 119 11.30 -3.95 0.52
C GLY A 119 11.98 -2.98 1.48
N ASP A 120 13.12 -2.43 1.09
CA ASP A 120 13.89 -1.44 1.85
C ASP A 120 14.05 -0.13 1.04
N LEU A 121 13.28 0.90 1.38
CA LEU A 121 13.30 2.17 0.64
C LEU A 121 14.60 2.99 0.78
N ARG A 122 15.52 2.56 1.65
CA ARG A 122 16.82 3.20 1.85
C ARG A 122 17.80 2.85 0.72
N ILE A 123 17.54 1.78 -0.02
CA ILE A 123 18.44 1.26 -1.06
C ILE A 123 17.77 1.46 -2.43
N PRO A 124 18.51 1.93 -3.45
CA PRO A 124 18.02 1.93 -4.83
C PRO A 124 17.61 0.51 -5.27
N GLY A 125 16.42 0.35 -5.85
CA GLY A 125 15.87 -0.98 -6.16
C GLY A 125 15.55 -1.84 -4.94
N GLY A 126 15.48 -1.22 -3.75
CA GLY A 126 15.15 -1.90 -2.51
C GLY A 126 13.67 -2.26 -2.38
N MET A 127 12.79 -1.64 -3.16
CA MET A 127 11.33 -1.85 -3.03
C MET A 127 10.91 -3.27 -3.46
N ILE A 128 11.42 -3.80 -4.58
CA ILE A 128 10.98 -5.09 -5.12
C ILE A 128 12.14 -6.05 -5.42
N SER A 129 13.12 -5.65 -6.23
CA SER A 129 14.19 -6.54 -6.73
C SER A 129 15.15 -6.96 -5.63
N GLN A 130 15.47 -6.06 -4.70
CA GLN A 130 16.30 -6.35 -3.54
C GLN A 130 15.47 -6.65 -2.28
N ALA A 131 14.16 -6.91 -2.41
CA ALA A 131 13.32 -7.28 -1.28
C ALA A 131 13.83 -8.55 -0.60
N GLN A 132 13.76 -8.60 0.72
CA GLN A 132 14.24 -9.71 1.53
C GLN A 132 13.12 -10.30 2.39
N PRO A 133 13.16 -11.61 2.71
CA PRO A 133 12.25 -12.18 3.69
C PRO A 133 12.54 -11.58 5.07
N VAL A 134 11.49 -11.09 5.72
CA VAL A 134 11.54 -10.56 7.08
C VAL A 134 10.57 -11.33 7.95
N SER A 135 10.97 -11.61 9.19
CA SER A 135 10.15 -12.31 10.18
C SER A 135 8.85 -11.56 10.48
N CYS A 136 7.74 -12.29 10.60
CA CYS A 136 6.40 -11.71 10.76
C CYS A 136 6.13 -11.06 12.11
N ASP A 137 7.02 -11.25 13.09
CA ASP A 137 6.97 -10.57 14.39
C ASP A 137 7.43 -9.10 14.30
N GLN A 138 8.12 -8.74 13.21
CA GLN A 138 8.64 -7.40 12.97
C GLN A 138 7.52 -6.41 12.62
N LYS A 139 7.73 -5.14 13.00
CA LYS A 139 6.83 -4.04 12.66
C LYS A 139 7.38 -3.21 11.51
N LEU A 140 6.69 -3.26 10.37
CA LEU A 140 7.06 -2.58 9.14
C LEU A 140 5.89 -1.72 8.67
N ILE A 141 6.16 -0.86 7.69
CA ILE A 141 5.14 -0.04 7.06
C ILE A 141 4.31 -0.90 6.09
N VAL A 142 3.02 -0.56 5.99
CA VAL A 142 2.16 -1.01 4.89
C VAL A 142 1.82 0.22 4.04
N LEU A 143 2.00 0.12 2.73
CA LEU A 143 1.55 1.15 1.80
C LEU A 143 0.13 0.87 1.34
N CYS A 144 -0.59 1.95 1.07
CA CYS A 144 -1.91 1.96 0.48
C CYS A 144 -1.86 2.73 -0.84
N VAL A 145 -2.44 2.17 -1.89
CA VAL A 145 -2.56 2.80 -3.20
C VAL A 145 -4.02 3.11 -3.48
N GLU A 146 -4.25 4.27 -4.07
CA GLU A 146 -5.55 4.64 -4.60
C GLU A 146 -5.96 3.68 -5.72
N VAL A 147 -7.20 3.20 -5.65
CA VAL A 147 -7.81 2.38 -6.70
C VAL A 147 -9.08 3.06 -7.17
N CYS A 148 -9.21 3.20 -8.49
CA CYS A 148 -10.47 3.63 -9.08
C CYS A 148 -11.46 2.45 -9.00
N GLN A 149 -12.49 2.58 -8.16
CA GLN A 149 -13.54 1.57 -8.05
C GLN A 149 -14.49 1.76 -9.24
N LEU A 150 -14.25 1.02 -10.32
CA LEU A 150 -14.99 1.09 -11.57
C LEU A 150 -16.43 0.59 -11.37
N LEU A 151 -17.34 1.45 -10.94
CA LEU A 151 -18.75 1.30 -11.33
C LEU A 151 -18.83 1.71 -12.80
N TYR A 152 -19.45 0.89 -13.66
CA TYR A 152 -19.57 1.15 -15.11
C TYR A 152 -20.02 2.59 -15.45
N LEU A 153 -20.84 3.20 -14.59
CA LEU A 153 -21.27 4.59 -14.71
C LEU A 153 -20.12 5.60 -14.50
N PHE A 154 -19.22 5.34 -13.53
CA PHE A 154 -18.02 6.15 -13.28
C PHE A 154 -16.97 5.98 -14.37
N VAL A 155 -16.95 4.87 -15.10
CA VAL A 155 -16.08 4.73 -16.29
C VAL A 155 -16.50 5.71 -17.37
N ILE A 156 -17.81 5.81 -17.64
CA ILE A 156 -18.36 6.77 -18.58
C ILE A 156 -18.12 8.20 -18.09
N VAL A 157 -18.31 8.50 -16.80
CA VAL A 157 -18.03 9.83 -16.25
C VAL A 157 -16.53 10.16 -16.28
N CYS A 158 -15.63 9.26 -15.88
CA CYS A 158 -14.19 9.48 -15.96
C CYS A 158 -13.71 9.66 -17.41
N LEU A 159 -14.27 8.91 -18.37
CA LEU A 159 -13.98 9.03 -19.80
C LEU A 159 -14.58 10.31 -20.42
N LEU A 160 -15.83 10.66 -20.09
CA LEU A 160 -16.52 11.85 -20.63
C LEU A 160 -16.06 13.15 -19.99
N SER A 161 -15.70 13.13 -18.71
CA SER A 161 -15.25 14.30 -17.97
C SER A 161 -13.73 14.51 -18.05
N ASN A 162 -12.99 13.63 -18.73
CA ASN A 162 -11.51 13.61 -18.72
C ASN A 162 -10.94 13.66 -17.28
N ILE A 163 -11.68 13.12 -16.31
CA ILE A 163 -11.26 12.99 -14.91
C ILE A 163 -10.51 11.66 -14.81
N ARG A 164 -9.45 11.53 -15.59
CA ARG A 164 -8.35 10.66 -15.21
C ARG A 164 -7.66 11.41 -14.08
N SER A 165 -7.69 10.89 -12.86
CA SER A 165 -6.63 11.25 -11.92
C SER A 165 -5.33 10.91 -12.65
N HIS A 166 -4.64 11.91 -13.20
CA HIS A 166 -3.41 11.70 -13.98
C HIS A 166 -2.29 11.08 -13.14
N LEU A 167 -2.55 10.80 -11.87
CA LEU A 167 -1.62 10.41 -10.84
C LEU A 167 -2.28 9.34 -9.96
N LEU A 168 -1.52 8.33 -9.57
CA LEU A 168 -1.86 7.34 -8.56
C LEU A 168 -1.30 7.78 -7.21
N LEU A 169 -2.15 7.93 -6.21
CA LEU A 169 -1.73 8.34 -4.88
C LEU A 169 -1.26 7.14 -4.03
N ILE A 170 -0.04 7.22 -3.48
CA ILE A 170 0.45 6.31 -2.44
C ILE A 170 0.53 7.02 -1.09
N LEU A 171 0.01 6.33 -0.08
CA LEU A 171 -0.02 6.73 1.32
C LEU A 171 0.48 5.59 2.19
N CYS A 172 1.12 5.89 3.31
CA CYS A 172 1.56 4.86 4.25
C CYS A 172 0.68 4.79 5.49
N ILE A 173 0.55 3.59 6.06
CA ILE A 173 0.08 3.41 7.43
C ILE A 173 1.29 3.00 8.27
N ALA A 174 1.61 3.84 9.26
CA ALA A 174 2.76 3.63 10.13
C ALA A 174 2.46 2.60 11.23
N ASP A 175 3.46 1.76 11.53
CA ASP A 175 3.57 0.92 12.72
C ASP A 175 2.48 -0.16 12.90
N HIS A 176 2.28 -1.00 11.87
CA HIS A 176 1.44 -2.19 12.02
C HIS A 176 2.24 -3.41 12.46
N ASN A 177 1.94 -3.86 13.68
CA ASN A 177 2.07 -5.27 14.01
C ASN A 177 0.96 -6.04 13.25
N PRO A 178 1.26 -7.12 12.51
CA PRO A 178 0.27 -7.87 11.75
C PRO A 178 -0.93 -8.41 12.56
N VAL A 179 -0.92 -8.33 13.90
CA VAL A 179 -2.04 -8.80 14.75
C VAL A 179 -2.66 -7.71 15.67
N ARG A 180 -1.97 -6.61 15.99
CA ARG A 180 -2.51 -5.58 16.91
C ARG A 180 -3.13 -4.37 16.20
N LEU A 181 -4.45 -4.39 16.08
CA LEU A 181 -5.26 -3.17 16.02
C LEU A 181 -5.71 -2.87 17.46
N ARG A 182 -5.25 -1.73 18.00
CA ARG A 182 -5.88 -1.16 19.20
C ARG A 182 -7.36 -0.94 18.90
N THR A 183 -8.18 -1.35 19.85
CA THR A 183 -9.59 -1.01 20.01
C THR A 183 -9.78 0.50 19.93
N LEU A 184 -10.16 1.01 18.75
CA LEU A 184 -10.87 2.29 18.60
C LEU A 184 -12.33 1.97 18.29
N MET A 185 -13.00 1.35 19.25
CA MET A 185 -14.45 1.32 19.44
C MET A 185 -14.67 0.76 20.85
N GLN A 186 -14.47 1.59 21.86
CA GLN A 186 -15.27 1.48 23.08
C GLN A 186 -16.31 2.60 23.00
N PRO A 187 -17.62 2.31 23.09
CA PRO A 187 -18.58 3.36 23.33
C PRO A 187 -18.30 3.93 24.72
N SER A 188 -18.29 5.25 24.80
CA SER A 188 -18.36 6.00 26.04
C SER A 188 -19.45 5.36 26.91
N ARG A 189 -19.07 4.73 28.03
CA ARG A 189 -20.04 4.53 29.11
C ARG A 189 -20.35 5.90 29.66
N VAL A 190 -21.51 6.40 29.27
CA VAL A 190 -22.22 7.45 29.98
C VAL A 190 -22.92 6.79 31.15
N SER A 191 -22.64 7.35 32.33
CA SER A 191 -23.24 7.13 33.65
C SER A 191 -22.93 5.84 34.39
#